data_AF-A0A815GWE7-F1
#
_entry.id   AF-A0A815GWE7-F1
#
_cell.length_a   1.000
_cell.length_b   1.000
_cell.length_c   1.000
_cell.angle_alpha   90.00
_cell.angle_beta   90.00
_cell.angle_gamma   90.00
#
_symmetry.space_group_name_H-M   'P 1'
#
loop_
_entity.id
_entity.type
_entity.pdbx_description
1 polymer ?
#
loop_
_entity_poly.entity_id
_entity_poly.type
_entity_poly.pdbx_seq_one_letter_code
_entity_poly.pdbx_strand_id
1 'polypeptide(L)'
;MAQASATVADKHALITRNLQEVLGNDRLQKVLEERDLRVYWGTATTGRPHIGYFVPMTKIADFLHAGCEVTILFADLHAYLDNMKAPWELLGHRTFHLIN
;
A
#
# COMPACT_ATOMS: atom_id res chain seq x y z
N MET A 1 17.04 -18.36 7.20
CA MET A 1 17.00 -18.74 5.77
C MET A 1 17.60 -17.59 5.00
N ALA A 2 18.67 -17.82 4.26
CA ALA A 2 19.39 -16.76 3.54
C ALA A 2 18.44 -16.10 2.53
N GLN A 3 18.18 -14.81 2.70
CA GLN A 3 17.39 -14.03 1.74
C GLN A 3 18.29 -13.83 0.52
N ALA A 4 18.07 -14.62 -0.52
CA ALA A 4 18.73 -14.40 -1.81
C ALA A 4 18.44 -12.95 -2.20
N SER A 5 19.48 -12.17 -2.45
CA SER A 5 19.35 -10.80 -2.96
C SER A 5 18.67 -10.88 -4.32
N ALA A 6 17.35 -10.69 -4.33
CA ALA A 6 16.55 -10.70 -5.54
C ALA A 6 17.13 -9.69 -6.54
N THR A 7 17.31 -10.10 -7.80
CA THR A 7 17.86 -9.22 -8.81
C THR A 7 16.89 -8.06 -9.08
N VAL A 8 17.38 -6.96 -9.66
CA VAL A 8 16.53 -5.81 -10.03
C VAL A 8 15.36 -6.26 -10.92
N ALA A 9 15.60 -7.22 -11.81
CA ALA A 9 14.57 -7.81 -12.66
C ALA A 9 13.52 -8.60 -11.86
N ASP A 10 13.94 -9.39 -10.86
CA ASP A 10 13.03 -10.14 -9.99
C ASP A 10 12.17 -9.20 -9.14
N LYS A 11 12.78 -8.15 -8.58
CA LYS A 11 12.07 -7.10 -7.83
C LYS A 11 11.03 -6.41 -8.73
N HIS A 12 11.43 -6.05 -9.95
CA HIS A 12 10.54 -5.44 -10.94
C HIS A 12 9.36 -6.33 -11.31
N ALA A 13 9.60 -7.64 -11.52
CA ALA A 13 8.54 -8.60 -11.82
C ALA A 13 7.56 -8.76 -10.64
N LEU A 14 8.05 -8.81 -9.39
CA LEU A 14 7.21 -8.85 -8.20
C LEU A 14 6.35 -7.59 -8.04
N ILE A 15 6.94 -6.42 -8.28
CA ILE A 15 6.22 -5.15 -8.20
C ILE A 15 5.11 -5.09 -9.26
N THR A 16 5.42 -5.46 -10.51
CA THR A 16 4.52 -5.27 -11.66
C THR A 16 3.52 -6.40 -11.89
N ARG A 17 3.68 -7.57 -11.28
CA ARG A 17 2.73 -8.69 -11.45
C ARG A 17 1.31 -8.30 -11.04
N ASN A 18 0.32 -8.78 -11.78
CA ASN A 18 -1.11 -8.56 -11.52
C ASN A 18 -1.54 -7.09 -11.46
N LEU A 19 -0.70 -6.15 -11.92
CA LEU A 19 -1.12 -4.76 -12.14
C LEU A 19 -1.71 -4.64 -13.54
N GLN A 20 -2.82 -3.93 -13.65
CA GLN A 20 -3.45 -3.64 -14.94
C GLN A 20 -2.62 -2.66 -15.77
N GLU A 21 -1.94 -1.73 -15.11
CA GLU A 21 -1.14 -0.67 -15.75
C GLU A 21 0.04 -0.27 -14.86
N VAL A 22 1.17 0.07 -15.49
CA VAL A 22 2.37 0.58 -14.82
C VAL A 22 2.81 1.86 -15.52
N LEU A 23 2.66 2.99 -14.84
CA LEU A 23 3.10 4.30 -15.33
C LEU A 23 4.53 4.60 -14.87
N GLY A 24 5.37 5.09 -15.77
CA GLY A 24 6.74 5.52 -15.44
C GLY A 24 7.72 4.36 -15.23
N ASN A 25 7.58 3.27 -15.98
CA ASN A 25 8.42 2.09 -15.89
C ASN A 25 9.94 2.39 -15.95
N ASP A 26 10.34 3.33 -16.80
CA ASP A 26 11.75 3.73 -16.95
C ASP A 26 12.31 4.36 -15.67
N ARG A 27 11.49 5.12 -14.93
CA ARG A 27 11.89 5.70 -13.64
C ARG A 27 11.93 4.64 -12.56
N LEU A 28 11.00 3.68 -12.58
CA LEU A 28 10.96 2.57 -11.65
C LEU A 28 12.25 1.74 -11.73
N GLN A 29 12.70 1.37 -12.93
CA GLN A 29 13.93 0.60 -13.11
C GLN A 29 15.17 1.34 -12.59
N LYS A 30 15.32 2.63 -12.94
CA LYS A 30 16.41 3.47 -12.43
C LYS A 30 16.44 3.56 -10.90
N VAL A 31 15.27 3.73 -10.27
CA VAL A 31 15.18 3.80 -8.81
C VAL A 31 15.56 2.46 -8.18
N LEU A 32 15.12 1.33 -8.75
CA LEU A 32 15.44 -0.01 -8.25
C LEU A 32 16.94 -0.37 -8.36
N GLU A 33 17.67 0.24 -9.30
CA GLU A 33 19.12 0.10 -9.42
C GLU A 33 19.88 0.91 -8.36
N GLU A 34 19.36 2.08 -7.98
CA GLU A 34 20.02 2.99 -7.03
C GLU A 34 19.66 2.71 -5.57
N ARG A 35 18.42 2.32 -5.28
CA ARG A 35 17.89 2.17 -3.91
C ARG A 35 16.66 1.29 -3.83
N ASP A 36 16.27 0.94 -2.61
CA ASP A 36 14.98 0.29 -2.38
C ASP A 36 13.82 1.28 -2.60
N LEU A 37 12.77 0.78 -3.24
CA LEU A 37 11.61 1.58 -3.62
C LEU A 37 10.76 1.91 -2.40
N ARG A 38 10.37 3.18 -2.26
CA ARG A 38 9.39 3.61 -1.27
C ARG A 38 8.02 3.68 -1.92
N VAL A 39 7.08 2.91 -1.41
CA VAL A 39 5.71 2.81 -1.95
C VAL A 39 4.73 3.31 -0.92
N TYR A 40 3.73 4.06 -1.39
CA TYR A 40 2.65 4.57 -0.56
C TYR A 40 1.33 3.96 -1.05
N TRP A 41 0.51 3.47 -0.13
CA TRP A 41 -0.85 3.05 -0.40
C TRP A 41 -1.82 3.73 0.56
N GLY A 42 -2.72 4.54 0.01
CA GLY A 42 -3.77 5.21 0.77
C GLY A 42 -5.08 4.43 0.69
N THR A 43 -5.74 4.24 1.84
CA THR A 43 -7.09 3.67 1.90
C THR A 43 -8.04 4.58 2.65
N ALA A 44 -9.22 4.84 2.07
CA ALA A 44 -10.27 5.63 2.70
C ALA A 44 -11.06 4.77 3.68
N THR A 45 -11.24 5.26 4.90
CA THR A 45 -11.94 4.56 6.00
C THR A 45 -13.45 4.81 5.99
N THR A 46 -14.05 4.96 4.81
CA THR A 46 -15.48 5.28 4.64
C THR A 46 -16.41 4.08 4.87
N GLY A 47 -15.92 2.84 4.76
CA GLY A 47 -16.71 1.60 4.89
C GLY A 47 -16.06 0.50 5.74
N ARG A 48 -16.78 -0.60 5.97
CA ARG A 48 -16.25 -1.79 6.66
C ARG A 48 -15.30 -2.56 5.72
N PRO A 49 -14.11 -2.97 6.18
CA PRO A 49 -13.26 -3.89 5.42
C PRO A 49 -14.05 -5.15 5.06
N HIS A 50 -13.97 -5.55 3.79
CA HIS A 50 -14.57 -6.77 3.26
C HIS A 50 -13.51 -7.49 2.41
N ILE A 51 -13.86 -8.66 1.85
CA ILE A 51 -12.92 -9.53 1.14
C ILE A 51 -12.17 -8.83 -0.03
N GLY A 52 -12.71 -7.75 -0.58
CA GLY A 52 -12.06 -6.94 -1.60
C GLY A 52 -10.73 -6.32 -1.14
N TYR A 53 -10.51 -6.14 0.17
CA TYR A 53 -9.25 -5.65 0.72
C TYR A 53 -8.09 -6.65 0.58
N PHE A 54 -8.36 -7.94 0.33
CA PHE A 54 -7.28 -8.90 0.07
C PHE A 54 -6.50 -8.59 -1.22
N VAL A 55 -7.15 -7.96 -2.21
CA VAL A 55 -6.50 -7.60 -3.48
C VAL A 55 -5.35 -6.59 -3.28
N PRO A 56 -5.55 -5.44 -2.62
CA PRO A 56 -4.43 -4.54 -2.31
C PRO A 56 -3.45 -5.16 -1.29
N MET A 57 -3.91 -5.98 -0.35
CA MET A 57 -3.00 -6.62 0.61
C MET A 57 -2.04 -7.63 -0.02
N THR A 58 -2.46 -8.39 -1.03
CA THR A 58 -1.54 -9.28 -1.76
C THR A 58 -0.48 -8.47 -2.52
N LYS A 59 -0.82 -7.32 -3.09
CA LYS A 59 0.17 -6.41 -3.69
C LYS A 59 1.13 -5.82 -2.67
N ILE A 60 0.65 -5.44 -1.48
CA ILE A 60 1.52 -4.98 -0.40
C ILE A 60 2.51 -6.09 0.02
N ALA A 61 2.04 -7.34 0.10
CA ALA A 61 2.93 -8.46 0.36
C ALA A 61 4.01 -8.60 -0.73
N ASP A 62 3.67 -8.41 -2.01
CA ASP A 62 4.64 -8.41 -3.11
C ASP A 62 5.71 -7.34 -2.94
N PHE A 63 5.31 -6.12 -2.57
CA PHE A 63 6.23 -5.01 -2.34
C PHE A 63 7.17 -5.30 -1.17
N LEU A 64 6.66 -5.88 -0.08
CA LEU A 64 7.50 -6.30 1.06
C LEU A 64 8.49 -7.40 0.67
N HIS A 65 8.07 -8.38 -0.15
CA HIS A 65 8.96 -9.43 -0.67
C HIS A 65 10.03 -8.87 -1.62
N ALA A 66 9.71 -7.82 -2.36
CA ALA A 66 10.67 -7.11 -3.20
C ALA A 66 11.64 -6.20 -2.39
N GLY A 67 11.48 -6.11 -1.07
CA GLY A 67 12.29 -5.27 -0.18
C GLY A 67 11.91 -3.79 -0.23
N CYS A 68 10.72 -3.45 -0.70
CA CYS A 68 10.24 -2.08 -0.75
C CYS A 68 9.78 -1.61 0.64
N GLU A 69 10.01 -0.33 0.94
CA GLU A 69 9.47 0.32 2.12
C GLU A 69 8.03 0.77 1.82
N VAL A 70 7.05 0.12 2.44
CA VAL A 70 5.62 0.38 2.18
C VAL A 70 5.00 1.19 3.31
N THR A 71 4.49 2.36 3.00
CA THR A 71 3.73 3.21 3.93
C THR A 71 2.24 3.12 3.63
N ILE A 72 1.46 2.66 4.60
CA ILE A 72 0.00 2.62 4.52
C ILE A 72 -0.56 3.89 5.17
N LEU A 73 -1.28 4.70 4.41
CA LEU A 73 -1.98 5.87 4.93
C LEU A 73 -3.47 5.56 5.09
N PHE A 74 -3.96 5.72 6.31
CA PHE A 74 -5.39 5.74 6.58
C PHE A 74 -5.89 7.15 6.34
N ALA A 75 -6.62 7.36 5.25
CA ALA A 75 -7.09 8.67 4.83
C ALA A 75 -8.39 9.05 5.59
N ASP A 76 -8.29 9.18 6.90
CA ASP A 76 -9.36 9.54 7.84
C ASP A 76 -9.90 10.96 7.60
N LEU A 77 -9.03 11.91 7.29
CA LEU A 77 -9.41 13.28 6.95
C LEU A 77 -10.15 13.35 5.61
N HIS A 78 -9.74 12.57 4.60
CA HIS A 78 -10.46 12.49 3.33
C HIS A 78 -11.84 11.85 3.52
N ALA A 79 -11.96 10.81 4.35
CA ALA A 79 -13.25 10.22 4.70
C ALA A 79 -14.15 11.19 5.49
N TYR A 80 -13.56 12.04 6.34
CA TYR A 80 -14.28 13.08 7.08
C TYR A 80 -14.79 14.20 6.16
N LEU A 81 -13.97 14.65 5.19
CA LEU A 81 -14.36 15.66 4.22
C LEU A 81 -15.40 15.15 3.21
N ASP A 82 -15.32 13.87 2.82
CA ASP A 82 -16.27 13.23 1.91
C ASP A 82 -17.63 12.93 2.58
N ASN A 83 -17.63 12.77 3.90
CA ASN A 83 -18.83 12.46 4.68
C ASN A 83 -19.10 13.55 5.74
N MET A 84 -19.42 14.78 5.31
CA MET A 84 -19.81 15.95 6.15
C MET A 84 -21.06 15.72 7.05
N LYS A 85 -21.15 14.58 7.76
CA LYS A 85 -22.26 14.17 8.63
C LYS A 85 -21.80 13.44 9.90
N ALA A 86 -20.49 13.21 10.11
CA ALA A 86 -20.02 12.45 11.28
C ALA A 86 -19.25 13.36 12.28
N PRO A 87 -19.72 13.50 13.53
CA PRO A 87 -19.04 14.28 14.56
C PRO A 87 -17.70 13.65 14.98
N TRP A 88 -16.75 14.51 15.37
CA TRP A 88 -15.34 14.19 15.71
C TRP A 88 -15.15 13.05 16.73
N GLU A 89 -16.12 12.81 17.61
CA GLU A 89 -16.03 11.77 18.65
C GLU A 89 -16.10 10.33 18.08
N LEU A 90 -16.72 10.13 16.91
CA LEU A 90 -16.89 8.79 16.33
C LEU A 90 -15.64 8.28 15.59
N LEU A 91 -14.72 9.18 15.23
CA LEU A 91 -13.47 8.87 14.52
C LEU A 91 -12.47 8.16 15.44
N GLY A 92 -12.34 8.61 16.69
CA GLY A 92 -11.43 7.99 17.67
C GLY A 92 -11.74 6.52 17.96
N HIS A 93 -13.02 6.14 18.01
CA HIS A 93 -13.45 4.76 18.28
C HIS A 93 -13.20 3.80 17.10
N ARG A 94 -13.18 4.29 15.86
CA ARG A 94 -12.92 3.45 14.68
C ARG A 94 -11.44 3.15 14.48
N THR A 95 -10.57 4.09 14.83
CA THR A 95 -9.12 3.89 14.79
C THR A 95 -8.67 2.88 15.85
N PHE A 96 -9.31 2.89 17.02
CA PHE A 96 -8.98 1.97 18.12
C PHE A 96 -9.34 0.50 17.82
N HIS A 97 -10.38 0.23 17.04
CA HIS A 97 -10.80 -1.14 16.68
C HIS A 97 -9.88 -1.82 15.65
N LEU A 98 -9.02 -1.07 14.96
CA LEU A 98 -8.08 -1.61 13.97
C LEU A 98 -6.70 -1.94 14.57
N ILE A 99 -6.45 -1.54 15.82
CA ILE A 99 -5.13 -1.62 16.46
C ILE A 99 -5.07 -2.71 17.56
N ASN A 100 -6.23 -3.17 18.09
CA ASN A 100 -6.32 -4.26 19.08
C ASN A 100 -7.03 -5.49 18.53
#